data_AF-A0A5A7PLN9-F1
#
_entry.id   AF-A0A5A7PLN9-F1
#
_cell.length_a   1.000
_cell.length_b   1.000
_cell.length_c   1.000
_cell.angle_alpha   90.00
_cell.angle_beta   90.00
_cell.angle_gamma   90.00
#
_symmetry.space_group_name_H-M   'P 1'
#
loop_
_entity.id
_entity.type
_entity.pdbx_description
1 polymer ?
#
loop_
_entity_poly.entity_id
_entity_poly.type
_entity_poly.pdbx_seq_one_letter_code
_entity_poly.pdbx_strand_id
1 'polypeptide(L)'
;MATNVSFPSLVVICSFLIIGLSSADWNILNQRIAKSGLQITLKNYCESWRINVELHNIRDFEVVPEECVEYIGKYMSSTQYKVDSERTIDECTVYLSTNCGLKKDGADAWIFDIDDTLLSTVPYYKKNGYGGKKLNSTSLEEWMKQGKAPALEYSLRLFNQLKGLGVQIILVSSRRECLRSATIDNLVDVGYHGWKSLILRGADDVKKDVQKYKADVRKQLGKDGYRIWGILGDQWSSIEGLPTPKRSFKLPNPLYYVA
;
A
#
# COMPACT_ATOMS: atom_id res chain seq x y z
N MET A 1 85.41 35.03 25.06
CA MET A 1 84.26 34.70 25.93
C MET A 1 83.11 34.32 25.02
N ALA A 2 82.87 33.01 24.87
CA ALA A 2 81.75 32.50 24.09
C ALA A 2 80.50 32.54 24.97
N THR A 3 79.50 33.34 24.59
CA THR A 3 78.19 33.39 25.24
C THR A 3 77.24 32.44 24.52
N ASN A 4 76.91 31.34 25.20
CA ASN A 4 75.78 30.47 24.89
C ASN A 4 74.48 31.28 24.90
N VAL A 5 73.70 31.22 23.82
CA VAL A 5 72.28 31.60 23.85
C VAL A 5 71.47 30.39 23.41
N SER A 6 70.81 29.81 24.40
CA SER A 6 69.89 28.68 24.33
C SER A 6 68.59 29.05 23.61
N PHE A 7 68.20 28.27 22.61
CA PHE A 7 66.85 28.28 22.04
C PHE A 7 65.89 27.52 22.97
N PRO A 8 64.72 28.07 23.35
CA PRO A 8 63.69 27.26 23.97
C PRO A 8 62.88 26.55 22.87
N SER A 9 62.91 25.23 22.90
CA SER A 9 62.06 24.36 22.08
C SER A 9 60.59 24.58 22.43
N LEU A 10 59.82 25.11 21.48
CA LEU A 10 58.36 25.21 21.60
C LEU A 10 57.76 23.81 21.41
N VAL A 11 57.43 23.13 22.51
CA VAL A 11 56.67 21.87 22.46
C VAL A 11 55.21 22.21 22.17
N VAL A 12 54.78 22.04 20.91
CA VAL A 12 53.38 22.09 20.53
C VAL A 12 52.73 20.80 21.01
N ILE A 13 52.05 20.84 22.16
CA ILE A 13 51.18 19.75 22.60
C ILE A 13 49.91 19.85 21.74
N CYS A 14 49.87 19.09 20.64
CA CYS A 14 48.62 18.80 19.94
C CYS A 14 47.78 17.90 20.85
N SER A 15 46.93 18.52 21.65
CA SER A 15 45.83 17.83 22.33
C SER A 15 44.87 17.33 21.26
N PHE A 16 45.04 16.08 20.83
CA PHE A 16 44.01 15.35 20.10
C PHE A 16 42.83 15.16 21.05
N LEU A 17 41.91 16.13 21.06
CA LEU A 17 40.54 15.91 21.52
C LEU A 17 39.94 14.87 20.56
N ILE A 18 40.06 13.61 20.93
CA ILE A 18 39.22 12.54 20.41
C ILE A 18 37.82 12.90 20.90
N ILE A 19 37.12 13.73 20.13
CA ILE A 19 35.68 13.83 20.22
C ILE A 19 35.20 12.45 19.77
N GLY A 20 34.98 11.57 20.76
CA GLY A 20 34.27 10.34 20.52
C GLY A 20 32.97 10.73 19.85
N LEU A 21 32.81 10.36 18.58
CA LEU A 21 31.50 10.27 17.95
C LEU A 21 30.75 9.22 18.77
N SER A 22 30.08 9.65 19.82
CA SER A 22 28.95 8.89 20.33
C SER A 22 27.93 8.90 19.22
N SER A 23 27.91 7.83 18.41
CA SER A 23 26.67 7.46 17.75
C SER A 23 25.69 7.26 18.89
N ALA A 24 24.85 8.27 19.13
CA ALA A 24 23.71 8.07 19.98
C ALA A 24 22.88 6.99 19.28
N ASP A 25 22.99 5.75 19.74
CA ASP A 25 22.11 4.65 19.38
C ASP A 25 20.72 5.00 19.89
N TRP A 26 20.03 5.86 19.14
CA TRP A 26 18.60 6.15 19.30
C TRP A 26 17.80 4.96 18.78
N ASN A 27 18.06 3.78 19.35
CA ASN A 27 17.26 2.62 19.07
C ASN A 27 16.00 2.72 19.94
N ILE A 28 14.87 3.04 19.31
CA ILE A 28 13.56 3.16 19.98
C ILE A 28 13.23 1.88 20.78
N LEU A 29 13.82 0.74 20.41
CA LEU A 29 13.71 -0.54 21.09
C LEU A 29 14.43 -0.55 22.46
N ASN A 30 15.56 0.15 22.61
CA ASN A 30 16.28 0.26 23.90
C ASN A 30 15.49 1.10 24.92
N GLN A 31 14.71 2.08 24.47
CA GLN A 31 13.85 2.88 25.35
C GLN A 31 12.54 2.15 25.72
N ARG A 32 12.17 1.10 24.99
CA ARG A 32 10.94 0.31 25.15
C ARG A 32 11.16 -1.07 25.78
N ILE A 33 12.17 -1.25 26.64
CA ILE A 33 12.04 -2.22 27.74
C ILE A 33 10.94 -1.64 28.64
N ALA A 34 9.70 -1.88 28.22
CA ALA A 34 8.54 -1.15 28.69
C ALA A 34 8.30 -1.47 30.17
N LYS A 35 7.80 -0.47 30.91
CA LYS A 35 7.33 -0.58 32.30
C LYS A 35 6.38 -1.77 32.57
N SER A 36 5.90 -2.45 31.53
CA SER A 36 5.01 -3.63 31.55
C SER A 36 5.73 -4.98 31.64
N GLY A 37 7.06 -5.06 31.55
CA GLY A 37 7.81 -6.32 31.57
C GLY A 37 7.73 -7.14 30.27
N LEU A 38 7.12 -6.59 29.20
CA LEU A 38 7.06 -7.22 27.87
C LEU A 38 8.41 -7.10 27.15
N GLN A 39 8.92 -8.23 26.67
CA GLN A 39 10.13 -8.27 25.84
C GLN A 39 9.80 -7.84 24.40
N ILE A 40 10.18 -6.61 24.05
CA ILE A 40 10.02 -6.08 22.70
C ILE A 40 11.29 -6.37 21.89
N THR A 41 11.11 -7.04 20.75
CA THR A 41 12.16 -7.31 19.76
C THR A 41 11.84 -6.54 18.49
N LEU A 42 12.82 -6.26 17.63
CA LEU A 42 12.55 -5.60 16.36
C LEU A 42 11.49 -6.35 15.53
N LYS A 43 11.55 -7.69 15.53
CA LYS A 43 10.59 -8.55 14.83
C LYS A 43 9.16 -8.32 15.32
N ASN A 44 8.90 -8.46 16.63
CA ASN A 44 7.54 -8.33 17.16
C ASN A 44 7.03 -6.88 17.13
N TYR A 45 7.94 -5.91 17.18
CA TYR A 45 7.61 -4.49 16.99
C TYR A 45 7.10 -4.24 15.56
N CYS A 46 7.86 -4.65 14.54
CA CYS A 46 7.47 -4.41 13.15
C CYS A 46 6.26 -5.24 12.70
N GLU A 47 6.10 -6.44 13.25
CA GLU A 47 4.88 -7.25 13.06
C GLU A 47 3.65 -6.58 13.67
N SER A 48 3.79 -6.05 14.89
CA SER A 48 2.72 -5.29 15.55
C SER A 48 2.39 -4.01 14.78
N TRP A 49 3.41 -3.29 14.29
CA TRP A 49 3.22 -2.12 13.44
C TRP A 49 2.43 -2.46 12.17
N ARG A 50 2.84 -3.51 11.44
CA ARG A 50 2.15 -3.98 10.23
C ARG A 50 0.68 -4.30 10.52
N ILE A 51 0.41 -5.10 11.55
CA ILE A 51 -0.97 -5.46 11.92
C ILE A 51 -1.79 -4.21 12.27
N ASN A 52 -1.21 -3.24 12.97
CA ASN A 52 -1.95 -2.04 13.36
C ASN A 52 -2.17 -1.06 12.20
N VAL A 53 -1.37 -1.11 11.14
CA VAL A 53 -1.70 -0.48 9.86
C VAL A 53 -2.93 -1.15 9.24
N GLU A 54 -2.94 -2.49 9.17
CA GLU A 54 -4.07 -3.23 8.57
C GLU A 54 -5.36 -3.08 9.38
N LEU A 55 -5.28 -3.06 10.70
CA LEU A 55 -6.42 -2.84 11.61
C LEU A 55 -6.92 -1.39 11.63
N HIS A 56 -6.31 -0.51 10.83
CA HIS A 56 -6.69 0.90 10.77
C HIS A 56 -6.45 1.67 12.09
N ASN A 57 -5.53 1.20 12.95
CA ASN A 57 -5.14 1.88 14.19
C ASN A 57 -4.01 2.89 13.95
N ILE A 58 -3.04 2.51 13.10
CA ILE A 58 -2.00 3.40 12.60
C ILE A 58 -2.51 3.96 11.27
N ARG A 59 -2.66 5.28 11.20
CA ARG A 59 -3.20 6.02 10.06
C ARG A 59 -2.22 7.08 9.61
N ASP A 60 -2.38 7.52 8.37
CA ASP A 60 -1.70 8.72 7.84
C ASP A 60 -0.17 8.68 7.99
N PHE A 61 0.43 7.49 8.00
CA PHE A 61 1.88 7.37 8.06
C PHE A 61 2.49 7.81 6.73
N GLU A 62 3.51 8.68 6.78
CA GLU A 62 4.17 9.16 5.56
C GLU A 62 5.11 8.13 4.94
N VAL A 63 5.77 7.34 5.80
CA VAL A 63 6.72 6.29 5.44
C VAL A 63 6.66 5.14 6.44
N VAL A 64 7.05 3.95 5.99
CA VAL A 64 7.34 2.81 6.87
C VAL A 64 8.47 3.21 7.84
N PRO A 65 8.36 2.92 9.15
CA PRO A 65 9.45 3.15 10.11
C PRO A 65 10.75 2.54 9.60
N GLU A 66 11.85 3.29 9.70
CA GLU A 66 13.14 2.93 9.12
C GLU A 66 13.60 1.53 9.55
N GLU A 67 13.45 1.23 10.84
CA GLU A 67 13.78 -0.05 11.45
C GLU A 67 12.92 -1.22 10.93
N CYS A 68 11.74 -0.92 10.37
CA CYS A 68 10.79 -1.92 9.85
C CYS A 68 10.83 -2.09 8.33
N VAL A 69 11.58 -1.27 7.59
CA VAL A 69 11.65 -1.35 6.12
C VAL A 69 12.08 -2.74 5.65
N GLU A 70 13.11 -3.34 6.27
CA GLU A 70 13.56 -4.68 5.90
C GLU A 70 12.50 -5.74 6.22
N TYR A 71 11.84 -5.63 7.38
CA TYR A 71 10.75 -6.53 7.77
C TYR A 71 9.59 -6.46 6.77
N ILE A 72 9.16 -5.27 6.38
CA ILE A 72 8.08 -5.05 5.42
C ILE A 72 8.47 -5.56 4.04
N GLY A 73 9.69 -5.29 3.58
CA GLY A 73 10.20 -5.85 2.32
C GLY A 73 10.19 -7.38 2.30
N LYS A 74 10.61 -8.01 3.41
CA LYS A 74 10.52 -9.47 3.58
C LYS A 74 9.06 -9.94 3.52
N TYR A 75 8.15 -9.30 4.26
CA TYR A 75 6.72 -9.62 4.25
C TYR A 75 6.13 -9.57 2.84
N MET A 76 6.32 -8.47 2.10
CA MET A 76 5.75 -8.29 0.75
C MET A 76 6.28 -9.28 -0.28
N SER A 77 7.45 -9.89 -0.03
CA SER A 77 8.03 -10.94 -0.88
C SER A 77 7.76 -12.36 -0.37
N SER A 78 7.12 -12.51 0.78
CA SER A 78 6.95 -13.78 1.47
C SER A 78 5.71 -14.56 1.04
N THR A 79 5.71 -15.85 1.39
CA THR A 79 4.50 -16.68 1.34
C THR A 79 3.39 -16.14 2.25
N GLN A 80 3.73 -15.47 3.37
CA GLN A 80 2.72 -14.94 4.30
C GLN A 80 1.84 -13.88 3.64
N TYR A 81 2.42 -12.93 2.89
CA TYR A 81 1.64 -11.93 2.15
C TYR A 81 0.66 -12.58 1.17
N LYS A 82 1.10 -13.64 0.47
CA LYS A 82 0.24 -14.40 -0.44
C LYS A 82 -0.88 -15.11 0.32
N VAL A 83 -0.58 -15.81 1.41
CA VAL A 83 -1.56 -16.51 2.25
C VAL A 83 -2.58 -15.55 2.85
N ASP A 84 -2.14 -14.41 3.38
CA ASP A 84 -3.01 -13.36 3.91
C ASP A 84 -3.97 -12.86 2.81
N SER A 85 -3.45 -12.63 1.61
CA SER A 85 -4.24 -12.17 0.45
C SER A 85 -5.21 -13.23 -0.06
N GLU A 86 -4.78 -14.49 -0.16
CA GLU A 86 -5.64 -15.60 -0.55
C GLU A 86 -6.78 -15.79 0.44
N ARG A 87 -6.53 -15.62 1.75
CA ARG A 87 -7.58 -15.70 2.76
C ARG A 87 -8.67 -14.65 2.55
N THR A 88 -8.30 -13.42 2.17
CA THR A 88 -9.28 -12.39 1.79
C THR A 88 -10.12 -12.82 0.58
N ILE A 89 -9.51 -13.45 -0.43
CA ILE A 89 -10.21 -13.93 -1.62
C ILE A 89 -11.13 -15.13 -1.30
N ASP A 90 -10.71 -16.03 -0.41
CA ASP A 90 -11.55 -17.13 0.05
C ASP A 90 -12.81 -16.61 0.76
N GLU A 91 -12.68 -15.57 1.59
CA GLU A 91 -13.82 -14.93 2.23
C GLU A 91 -14.75 -14.22 1.22
N CYS A 92 -14.20 -13.66 0.13
CA CYS A 92 -15.01 -13.17 -0.99
C CYS A 92 -15.80 -14.31 -1.64
N THR A 93 -15.15 -15.46 -1.84
CA THR A 93 -15.73 -16.66 -2.46
C THR A 93 -16.86 -17.24 -1.61
N VAL A 94 -16.65 -17.34 -0.29
CA VAL A 94 -17.69 -17.74 0.67
C VAL A 94 -18.84 -16.76 0.61
N TYR A 95 -18.58 -15.46 0.69
CA TYR A 95 -19.63 -14.44 0.62
C TYR A 95 -20.48 -14.53 -0.66
N LEU A 96 -19.84 -14.80 -1.81
CA LEU A 96 -20.51 -14.97 -3.08
C LEU A 96 -21.41 -16.22 -3.11
N SER A 97 -21.01 -17.31 -2.47
CA SER A 97 -21.78 -18.56 -2.48
C SER A 97 -22.89 -18.61 -1.43
N THR A 98 -22.76 -17.89 -0.31
CA THR A 98 -23.71 -17.99 0.81
C THR A 98 -24.61 -16.77 1.01
N ASN A 99 -24.19 -15.58 0.57
CA ASN A 99 -24.86 -14.33 0.95
C ASN A 99 -25.22 -13.41 -0.22
N CYS A 100 -24.72 -13.68 -1.43
CA CYS A 100 -25.06 -12.90 -2.62
C CYS A 100 -26.33 -13.43 -3.30
N GLY A 101 -27.47 -12.78 -3.02
CA GLY A 101 -28.72 -13.00 -3.75
C GLY A 101 -28.70 -12.31 -5.12
N LEU A 102 -27.77 -12.72 -6.00
CA LEU A 102 -27.61 -12.14 -7.34
C LEU A 102 -28.91 -12.26 -8.13
N LYS A 103 -29.43 -11.14 -8.63
CA LYS A 103 -30.67 -11.10 -9.42
C LYS A 103 -30.43 -11.42 -10.90
N LYS A 104 -29.19 -11.25 -11.38
CA LYS A 104 -28.79 -11.51 -12.78
C LYS A 104 -29.57 -10.71 -13.82
N ASP A 105 -30.07 -9.53 -13.45
CA ASP A 105 -30.74 -8.56 -14.33
C ASP A 105 -29.76 -7.58 -15.01
N GLY A 106 -28.45 -7.82 -14.87
CA GLY A 106 -27.39 -6.95 -15.39
C GLY A 106 -26.96 -5.80 -14.48
N ALA A 107 -27.57 -5.65 -13.29
CA ALA A 107 -27.23 -4.58 -12.35
C ALA A 107 -26.44 -5.04 -11.10
N ASP A 108 -26.19 -6.34 -10.93
CA ASP A 108 -25.30 -6.82 -9.85
C ASP A 108 -23.86 -6.44 -10.17
N ALA A 109 -23.20 -5.72 -9.27
CA ALA A 109 -21.86 -5.18 -9.49
C ALA A 109 -20.88 -5.49 -8.37
N TRP A 110 -19.60 -5.56 -8.75
CA TRP A 110 -18.47 -5.63 -7.84
C TRP A 110 -17.43 -4.58 -8.22
N ILE A 111 -16.90 -3.89 -7.22
CA ILE A 111 -15.89 -2.85 -7.42
C ILE A 111 -14.51 -3.40 -7.06
N PHE A 112 -13.53 -3.13 -7.91
CA PHE A 112 -12.13 -3.36 -7.60
C PHE A 112 -11.36 -2.04 -7.63
N ASP A 113 -10.48 -1.86 -6.65
CA ASP A 113 -9.31 -0.99 -6.82
C ASP A 113 -8.31 -1.62 -7.81
N ILE A 114 -7.29 -0.88 -8.23
CA ILE A 114 -6.29 -1.37 -9.20
C ILE A 114 -4.93 -1.61 -8.55
N ASP A 115 -4.30 -0.56 -8.01
CA ASP A 115 -2.93 -0.64 -7.50
C ASP A 115 -2.89 -1.47 -6.21
N ASP A 116 -2.01 -2.48 -6.17
CA ASP A 116 -1.91 -3.51 -5.13
C ASP A 116 -3.21 -4.25 -4.79
N THR A 117 -4.19 -4.17 -5.70
CA THR A 117 -5.42 -4.97 -5.67
C THR A 117 -5.53 -5.89 -6.89
N LEU A 118 -5.27 -5.37 -8.09
CA LEU A 118 -5.20 -6.13 -9.35
C LEU A 118 -3.77 -6.12 -9.93
N LEU A 119 -3.09 -4.97 -9.86
CA LEU A 119 -1.75 -4.75 -10.40
C LEU A 119 -0.80 -4.44 -9.25
N SER A 120 0.26 -5.23 -9.07
CA SER A 120 1.18 -5.04 -7.95
C SER A 120 2.19 -3.92 -8.22
N THR A 121 2.29 -2.98 -7.27
CA THR A 121 3.31 -1.93 -7.26
C THR A 121 4.56 -2.32 -6.47
N VAL A 122 4.58 -3.52 -5.87
CA VAL A 122 5.74 -4.08 -5.14
C VAL A 122 7.06 -3.98 -5.93
N PRO A 123 7.13 -4.20 -7.26
CA PRO A 123 8.38 -4.02 -8.01
C PRO A 123 8.92 -2.58 -7.99
N TYR A 124 8.03 -1.57 -7.99
CA TYR A 124 8.42 -0.17 -7.82
C TYR A 124 8.93 0.07 -6.40
N TYR A 125 8.16 -0.33 -5.38
CA TYR A 125 8.54 -0.09 -3.99
C TYR A 125 9.82 -0.85 -3.58
N LYS A 126 10.08 -2.04 -4.13
CA LYS A 126 11.34 -2.76 -3.93
C LYS A 126 12.57 -1.93 -4.30
N LYS A 127 12.49 -1.17 -5.40
CA LYS A 127 13.58 -0.28 -5.86
C LYS A 127 13.62 1.05 -5.09
N ASN A 128 12.54 1.38 -4.37
CA ASN A 128 12.35 2.65 -3.68
C ASN A 128 12.26 2.50 -2.15
N GLY A 129 12.80 1.41 -1.59
CA GLY A 129 12.94 1.23 -0.15
C GLY A 129 11.67 0.76 0.57
N TYR A 130 10.81 -0.01 -0.10
CA TYR A 130 9.64 -0.69 0.48
C TYR A 130 8.75 0.21 1.35
N GLY A 131 8.57 1.48 0.95
CA GLY A 131 7.76 2.46 1.68
C GLY A 131 8.53 3.28 2.72
N GLY A 132 9.81 3.00 2.96
CA GLY A 132 10.67 3.77 3.85
C GLY A 132 11.13 5.13 3.30
N LYS A 133 10.69 5.50 2.09
CA LYS A 133 10.97 6.80 1.46
C LYS A 133 9.66 7.46 1.07
N LYS A 134 9.59 8.78 1.21
CA LYS A 134 8.42 9.56 0.76
C LYS A 134 8.17 9.29 -0.72
N LEU A 135 6.90 9.10 -1.07
CA LEU A 135 6.51 8.78 -2.44
C LEU A 135 6.83 9.94 -3.39
N ASN A 136 7.61 9.66 -4.42
CA ASN A 136 7.70 10.53 -5.60
C ASN A 136 6.59 10.13 -6.59
N SER A 137 5.49 10.89 -6.59
CA SER A 137 4.34 10.60 -7.44
C SER A 137 4.69 10.62 -8.94
N THR A 138 5.53 11.55 -9.39
CA THR A 138 5.96 11.63 -10.79
C THR A 138 6.71 10.36 -11.22
N SER A 139 7.65 9.90 -10.39
CA SER A 139 8.41 8.66 -10.63
C SER A 139 7.50 7.43 -10.67
N LEU A 140 6.53 7.34 -9.75
CA LEU A 140 5.55 6.25 -9.75
C LEU A 140 4.69 6.26 -11.02
N GLU A 141 4.25 7.43 -11.48
CA GLU A 141 3.47 7.53 -12.70
C GLU A 141 4.28 7.20 -13.95
N GLU A 142 5.54 7.62 -14.02
CA GLU A 142 6.47 7.21 -15.08
C GLU A 142 6.67 5.70 -15.10
N TRP A 143 6.73 5.06 -13.93
CA TRP A 143 6.74 3.61 -13.82
C TRP A 143 5.42 2.98 -14.29
N MET A 144 4.26 3.53 -13.88
CA MET A 144 2.94 3.04 -14.32
C MET A 144 2.73 3.17 -15.82
N LYS A 145 3.26 4.24 -16.46
CA LYS A 145 3.21 4.44 -17.91
C LYS A 145 3.90 3.34 -18.71
N GLN A 146 4.82 2.60 -18.10
CA GLN A 146 5.47 1.46 -18.75
C GLN A 146 4.50 0.30 -18.95
N GLY A 147 3.43 0.21 -18.16
CA GLY A 147 2.40 -0.82 -18.30
C GLY A 147 2.90 -2.23 -18.05
N LYS A 148 3.84 -2.41 -17.11
CA LYS A 148 4.49 -3.72 -16.79
C LYS A 148 4.33 -4.15 -15.33
N ALA A 149 3.32 -3.63 -14.63
CA ALA A 149 2.99 -4.12 -13.29
C ALA A 149 2.46 -5.57 -13.38
N PRO A 150 2.95 -6.52 -12.56
CA PRO A 150 2.44 -7.89 -12.59
C PRO A 150 1.05 -7.98 -11.97
N ALA A 151 0.28 -8.98 -12.41
CA ALA A 151 -1.01 -9.29 -11.80
C ALA A 151 -0.86 -9.80 -10.36
N LEU A 152 -1.89 -9.55 -9.56
CA LEU A 152 -2.15 -10.27 -8.33
C LEU A 152 -3.06 -11.46 -8.63
N GLU A 153 -2.45 -12.64 -8.82
CA GLU A 153 -3.12 -13.86 -9.30
C GLU A 153 -4.36 -14.27 -8.50
N TYR A 154 -4.31 -14.10 -7.17
CA TYR A 154 -5.46 -14.38 -6.30
C TYR A 154 -6.66 -13.46 -6.60
N SER A 155 -6.42 -12.19 -6.94
CA SER A 155 -7.47 -11.25 -7.34
C SER A 155 -7.95 -11.53 -8.76
N LEU A 156 -7.07 -11.97 -9.67
CA LEU A 156 -7.44 -12.41 -11.02
C LEU A 156 -8.40 -13.61 -10.97
N ARG A 157 -8.17 -14.55 -10.05
CA ARG A 157 -9.10 -15.67 -9.80
C ARG A 157 -10.50 -15.18 -9.40
N LEU A 158 -10.59 -14.26 -8.43
CA LEU A 158 -11.88 -13.68 -8.02
C LEU A 158 -12.56 -12.91 -9.16
N PHE A 159 -11.78 -12.09 -9.88
CA PHE A 159 -12.27 -11.34 -11.04
C PHE A 159 -12.94 -12.26 -12.07
N ASN A 160 -12.25 -13.35 -12.45
CA ASN A 160 -12.76 -14.31 -13.42
C ASN A 160 -13.99 -15.07 -12.90
N GLN A 161 -14.02 -15.40 -11.60
CA GLN A 161 -15.19 -16.02 -10.98
C GLN A 161 -16.42 -15.10 -11.03
N LEU A 162 -16.28 -13.84 -10.62
CA LEU A 162 -17.35 -12.84 -10.68
C LEU A 162 -17.88 -12.64 -12.10
N LYS A 163 -16.96 -12.57 -13.07
CA LYS A 163 -17.31 -12.50 -14.50
C LYS A 163 -18.10 -13.72 -14.95
N GLY A 164 -17.69 -14.93 -14.57
CA GLY A 164 -18.43 -16.18 -14.86
C GLY A 164 -19.83 -16.22 -14.26
N LEU A 165 -20.06 -15.49 -13.17
CA LEU A 165 -21.37 -15.32 -12.53
C LEU A 165 -22.24 -14.21 -13.15
N GLY A 166 -21.73 -13.48 -14.15
CA GLY A 166 -22.42 -12.36 -14.79
C GLY A 166 -22.43 -11.06 -13.98
N VAL A 167 -21.60 -10.97 -12.93
CA VAL A 167 -21.45 -9.76 -12.12
C VAL A 167 -20.72 -8.70 -12.94
N GLN A 168 -21.23 -7.47 -12.92
CA GLN A 168 -20.64 -6.33 -13.59
C GLN A 168 -19.41 -5.86 -12.81
N ILE A 169 -18.23 -6.04 -13.40
CA ILE A 169 -16.98 -5.64 -12.76
C ILE A 169 -16.69 -4.18 -13.08
N ILE A 170 -16.55 -3.35 -12.05
CA ILE A 170 -16.29 -1.92 -12.18
C ILE A 170 -14.94 -1.62 -11.53
N LEU A 171 -14.02 -1.03 -12.28
CA LEU A 171 -12.69 -0.68 -11.79
C LEU A 171 -12.67 0.79 -11.39
N VAL A 172 -12.30 1.07 -10.15
CA VAL A 172 -12.24 2.44 -9.60
C VAL A 172 -10.86 2.68 -9.00
N SER A 173 -10.04 3.50 -9.65
CA SER A 173 -8.65 3.76 -9.24
C SER A 173 -8.38 5.23 -8.98
N SER A 174 -7.39 5.48 -8.12
CA SER A 174 -6.84 6.81 -7.86
C SER A 174 -5.83 7.27 -8.91
N ARG A 175 -5.44 6.42 -9.87
CA ARG A 175 -4.65 6.81 -11.04
C ARG A 175 -5.34 7.96 -11.77
N ARG A 176 -4.53 8.89 -12.30
CA ARG A 176 -5.02 10.01 -13.12
C ARG A 176 -5.44 9.54 -14.50
N GLU A 177 -6.38 10.24 -15.12
CA GLU A 177 -6.87 9.95 -16.48
C GLU A 177 -5.77 9.87 -17.54
N CYS A 178 -4.65 10.61 -17.38
CA CYS A 178 -3.51 10.52 -18.29
C CYS A 178 -2.82 9.14 -18.32
N LEU A 179 -3.11 8.26 -17.35
CA LEU A 179 -2.60 6.88 -17.29
C LEU A 179 -3.56 5.86 -17.88
N ARG A 180 -4.71 6.28 -18.45
CA ARG A 180 -5.76 5.36 -18.91
C ARG A 180 -5.25 4.31 -19.88
N SER A 181 -4.54 4.71 -20.95
CA SER A 181 -4.02 3.77 -21.95
C SER A 181 -3.10 2.74 -21.32
N ALA A 182 -2.04 3.20 -20.64
CA ALA A 182 -1.08 2.30 -19.98
C ALA A 182 -1.73 1.38 -18.94
N THR A 183 -2.77 1.84 -18.24
CA THR A 183 -3.53 1.02 -17.29
C THR A 183 -4.33 -0.07 -17.99
N ILE A 184 -5.02 0.26 -19.09
CA ILE A 184 -5.77 -0.72 -19.89
C ILE A 184 -4.82 -1.75 -20.49
N ASP A 185 -3.74 -1.30 -21.14
CA ASP A 185 -2.75 -2.17 -21.77
C ASP A 185 -2.16 -3.14 -20.75
N ASN A 186 -1.78 -2.63 -19.57
CA ASN A 186 -1.26 -3.48 -18.50
C ASN A 186 -2.29 -4.51 -18.00
N LEU A 187 -3.54 -4.09 -17.75
CA LEU A 187 -4.59 -5.00 -17.28
C LEU A 187 -4.83 -6.14 -18.27
N VAL A 188 -4.89 -5.81 -19.57
CA VAL A 188 -5.07 -6.78 -20.66
C VAL A 188 -3.85 -7.70 -20.75
N ASP A 189 -2.63 -7.16 -20.74
CA ASP A 189 -1.37 -7.92 -20.82
C ASP A 189 -1.26 -8.99 -19.73
N VAL A 190 -1.83 -8.73 -18.55
CA VAL A 190 -1.77 -9.65 -17.39
C VAL A 190 -3.07 -10.43 -17.16
N GLY A 191 -3.97 -10.46 -18.14
CA GLY A 191 -5.11 -11.39 -18.19
C GLY A 191 -6.43 -10.89 -17.63
N TYR A 192 -6.53 -9.62 -17.19
CA TYR A 192 -7.81 -9.02 -16.85
C TYR A 192 -8.55 -8.61 -18.13
N HIS A 193 -9.74 -9.16 -18.35
CA HIS A 193 -10.54 -8.84 -19.54
C HIS A 193 -12.04 -8.77 -19.23
N GLY A 194 -12.74 -7.83 -19.87
CA GLY A 194 -14.21 -7.77 -19.83
C GLY A 194 -14.79 -7.12 -18.58
N TRP A 195 -14.07 -6.16 -17.99
CA TRP A 195 -14.69 -5.24 -17.03
C TRP A 195 -15.71 -4.34 -17.73
N LYS A 196 -16.74 -3.91 -16.99
CA LYS A 196 -17.82 -3.05 -17.49
C LYS A 196 -17.41 -1.59 -17.62
N SER A 197 -16.64 -1.07 -16.67
CA SER A 197 -16.20 0.32 -16.64
C SER A 197 -14.86 0.47 -15.93
N LEU A 198 -14.08 1.46 -16.37
CA LEU A 198 -12.83 1.90 -15.76
C LEU A 198 -12.94 3.39 -15.44
N ILE A 199 -12.95 3.71 -14.15
CA ILE A 199 -13.13 5.07 -13.63
C ILE A 199 -11.83 5.51 -12.97
N LEU A 200 -11.18 6.51 -13.57
CA LEU A 200 -9.93 7.11 -13.12
C LEU A 200 -10.17 8.55 -12.67
N ARG A 201 -9.21 9.14 -11.96
CA ARG A 201 -9.35 10.52 -11.45
C ARG A 201 -9.22 11.53 -12.58
N GLY A 202 -10.30 12.27 -12.83
CA GLY A 202 -10.31 13.44 -13.70
C GLY A 202 -9.62 14.65 -13.07
N ALA A 203 -9.45 15.73 -13.84
CA ALA A 203 -8.78 16.95 -13.40
C ALA A 203 -9.42 17.57 -12.14
N ASP A 204 -10.77 17.59 -12.09
CA ASP A 204 -11.54 18.11 -10.96
C ASP A 204 -11.47 17.22 -9.71
N ASP A 205 -11.07 15.97 -9.90
CA ASP A 205 -10.94 15.02 -8.80
C ASP A 205 -9.56 15.07 -8.17
N VAL A 206 -8.49 15.53 -8.85
CA VAL A 206 -7.10 15.43 -8.36
C VAL A 206 -6.90 16.02 -6.96
N LYS A 207 -7.63 17.08 -6.61
CA LYS A 207 -7.54 17.74 -5.29
C LYS A 207 -8.46 17.15 -4.23
N LYS A 208 -9.35 16.23 -4.59
CA LYS A 208 -10.24 15.58 -3.63
C LYS A 208 -9.45 14.60 -2.77
N ASP A 209 -9.96 14.33 -1.58
CA ASP A 209 -9.58 13.18 -0.79
C ASP A 209 -9.91 11.88 -1.55
N VAL A 210 -9.06 10.84 -1.47
CA VAL A 210 -9.24 9.63 -2.30
C VAL A 210 -10.47 8.85 -1.84
N GLN A 211 -10.68 8.72 -0.53
CA GLN A 211 -11.87 8.10 0.02
C GLN A 211 -13.13 8.82 -0.46
N LYS A 212 -13.16 10.16 -0.40
CA LYS A 212 -14.29 10.96 -0.87
C LYS A 212 -14.56 10.74 -2.37
N TYR A 213 -13.52 10.78 -3.20
CA TYR A 213 -13.65 10.53 -4.63
C TYR A 213 -14.26 9.14 -4.91
N LYS A 214 -13.73 8.08 -4.28
CA LYS A 214 -14.24 6.72 -4.47
C LYS A 214 -15.66 6.56 -3.92
N ALA A 215 -15.99 7.21 -2.81
CA ALA A 215 -17.37 7.24 -2.28
C ALA A 215 -18.36 7.94 -3.22
N ASP A 216 -17.96 9.06 -3.83
CA ASP A 216 -18.79 9.78 -4.80
C ASP A 216 -19.03 8.94 -6.07
N VAL A 217 -18.00 8.22 -6.56
CA VAL A 217 -18.15 7.25 -7.66
C VAL A 217 -19.16 6.16 -7.28
N ARG A 218 -19.04 5.55 -6.10
CA ARG A 218 -20.00 4.53 -5.63
C ARG A 218 -21.42 5.07 -5.54
N LYS A 219 -21.58 6.29 -5.04
CA LYS A 219 -22.86 6.97 -4.98
C LYS A 219 -23.47 7.12 -6.37
N GLN A 220 -22.66 7.50 -7.37
CA GLN A 220 -23.13 7.61 -8.74
C GLN A 220 -23.52 6.25 -9.32
N LEU A 221 -22.72 5.20 -9.12
CA LEU A 221 -23.06 3.84 -9.57
C LEU A 221 -24.39 3.35 -8.98
N GLY A 222 -24.68 3.67 -7.71
CA GLY A 222 -25.97 3.36 -7.10
C GLY A 222 -27.15 4.10 -7.77
N LYS A 223 -26.95 5.37 -8.17
CA LYS A 223 -27.96 6.12 -8.94
C LYS A 223 -28.15 5.58 -10.35
N ASP A 224 -27.08 5.04 -10.94
CA ASP A 224 -27.11 4.39 -12.26
C ASP A 224 -27.78 3.00 -12.20
N GLY A 225 -28.23 2.57 -11.01
CA GLY A 225 -29.01 1.35 -10.82
C GLY A 225 -28.19 0.13 -10.38
N TYR A 226 -26.88 0.26 -10.20
CA TYR A 226 -26.04 -0.86 -9.78
C TYR A 226 -26.28 -1.24 -8.31
N ARG A 227 -26.29 -2.55 -8.05
CA ARG A 227 -26.27 -3.15 -6.72
C ARG A 227 -24.85 -3.62 -6.42
N ILE A 228 -24.15 -2.85 -5.61
CA ILE A 228 -22.75 -3.13 -5.26
C ILE A 228 -22.72 -4.18 -4.15
N TRP A 229 -22.43 -5.43 -4.53
CA TRP A 229 -22.32 -6.55 -3.59
C TRP A 229 -21.00 -6.54 -2.82
N GLY A 230 -19.92 -6.20 -3.50
CA GLY A 230 -18.60 -6.23 -2.91
C GLY A 230 -17.70 -5.13 -3.42
N ILE A 231 -16.75 -4.75 -2.56
CA ILE A 231 -15.58 -3.97 -2.94
C ILE A 231 -14.35 -4.74 -2.47
N LEU A 232 -13.37 -4.93 -3.36
CA LEU A 232 -12.03 -5.37 -2.99
C LEU A 232 -11.06 -4.20 -3.18
N GLY A 233 -10.27 -3.91 -2.17
CA GLY A 233 -9.21 -2.91 -2.23
C GLY A 233 -8.12 -3.18 -1.20
N ASP A 234 -6.95 -2.58 -1.40
CA ASP A 234 -5.78 -2.68 -0.52
C ASP A 234 -5.66 -1.50 0.46
N GLN A 235 -6.54 -0.50 0.36
CA GLN A 235 -6.59 0.67 1.24
C GLN A 235 -7.98 0.82 1.85
N TRP A 236 -8.04 1.36 3.07
CA TRP A 236 -9.31 1.67 3.73
C TRP A 236 -10.10 2.75 2.96
N SER A 237 -9.40 3.74 2.40
CA SER A 237 -9.98 4.73 1.49
C SER A 237 -10.62 4.13 0.23
N SER A 238 -10.25 2.92 -0.16
CA SER A 238 -10.88 2.22 -1.30
C SER A 238 -12.25 1.63 -0.93
N ILE A 239 -12.45 1.29 0.34
CA ILE A 239 -13.60 0.50 0.80
C ILE A 239 -14.53 1.23 1.79
N GLU A 240 -14.08 2.32 2.40
CA GLU A 240 -14.85 3.16 3.33
C GLU A 240 -15.57 4.31 2.63
N GLY A 241 -16.54 4.91 3.34
CA GLY A 241 -17.37 6.02 2.89
C GLY A 241 -18.79 5.62 2.48
N LEU A 242 -19.70 6.60 2.46
CA LEU A 242 -21.11 6.39 2.12
C LEU A 242 -21.39 6.66 0.62
N PRO A 243 -22.25 5.87 -0.04
CA PRO A 243 -22.92 4.69 0.47
C PRO A 243 -21.97 3.49 0.62
N THR A 244 -22.22 2.66 1.62
CA THR A 244 -21.48 1.40 1.83
C THR A 244 -21.94 0.33 0.85
N PRO A 245 -21.04 -0.56 0.40
CA PRO A 245 -21.43 -1.77 -0.32
C PRO A 245 -22.13 -2.75 0.63
N LYS A 246 -22.60 -3.89 0.10
CA LYS A 246 -23.09 -4.98 0.97
C LYS A 246 -21.97 -5.60 1.82
N ARG A 247 -20.75 -5.72 1.29
CA ARG A 247 -19.55 -6.11 2.05
C ARG A 247 -18.29 -5.48 1.46
N SER A 248 -17.32 -5.19 2.31
CA SER A 248 -15.99 -4.68 1.94
C SER A 248 -14.93 -5.71 2.30
N PHE A 249 -13.90 -5.83 1.46
CA PHE A 249 -12.79 -6.76 1.63
C PHE A 249 -11.46 -6.00 1.46
N LYS A 250 -10.58 -6.12 2.46
CA LYS A 250 -9.29 -5.44 2.53
C LYS A 250 -8.16 -6.43 2.24
N LEU A 251 -7.38 -6.17 1.20
CA LEU A 251 -6.09 -6.82 0.99
C LEU A 251 -5.02 -6.16 1.85
N PRO A 252 -3.99 -6.91 2.32
CA PRO A 252 -2.91 -6.33 3.08
C PRO A 252 -2.07 -5.39 2.21
N ASN A 253 -1.74 -4.21 2.72
CA ASN A 253 -0.76 -3.32 2.11
C ASN A 253 -0.10 -2.39 3.15
N PRO A 254 1.05 -2.80 3.72
CA PRO A 254 1.81 -1.96 4.64
C PRO A 254 2.83 -1.04 3.95
N LEU A 255 2.91 -1.01 2.61
CA LEU A 255 3.92 -0.21 1.90
C LEU A 255 3.62 1.29 1.96
N TYR A 256 2.35 1.66 1.99
CA TYR A 256 1.90 3.05 1.98
C TYR A 256 0.49 3.16 2.56
N TYR A 257 0.11 4.39 2.92
CA TYR A 257 -1.23 4.74 3.35
C TYR A 257 -1.84 5.76 2.40
N VAL A 258 -3.12 5.57 2.05
CA VAL A 258 -3.90 6.54 1.28
C VAL A 258 -5.15 6.91 2.06
N ALA A 259 -5.28 8.20 2.38
CA ALA A 259 -6.51 8.81 2.90
C ALA A 259 -7.49 9.15 1.77
#